data_AF-A0A093RQR9-F1
#
_entry.id   AF-A0A093RQR9-F1
#
_cell.length_a   1.000
_cell.length_b   1.000
_cell.length_c   1.000
_cell.angle_alpha   90.00
_cell.angle_beta   90.00
_cell.angle_gamma   90.00
#
_symmetry.space_group_name_H-M   'P 1'
#
loop_
_entity.id
_entity.type
_entity.pdbx_description
1 polymer ?
#
loop_
_entity_poly.entity_id
_entity_poly.type
_entity_poly.pdbx_seq_one_letter_code
_entity_poly.pdbx_strand_id
1 'polypeptide(L)'
;DRLTMSVHCQIGENRSIPVQIEDFSPLANIKLRPPGNLQLVSKTENTYNLTWSLNISSHYLDGEREYQVRYRTTSQSWEEARNFTIAQDQMWVVFESLSPDLKYEAAVRARPSASSTCKGVWSDWSETTLWRTHADRK
;
A
#
# COMPACT_ATOMS: atom_id res chain seq x y z
N ASP A 1 -1.61 -11.58 -23.69
CA ASP A 1 -2.77 -10.69 -23.92
C ASP A 1 -2.34 -9.26 -24.08
N ARG A 2 -2.80 -8.60 -25.15
CA ARG A 2 -2.58 -7.18 -25.42
C ARG A 2 -3.93 -6.55 -25.75
N LEU A 3 -4.14 -5.34 -25.25
CA LEU A 3 -5.39 -4.61 -25.42
C LEU A 3 -5.14 -3.30 -26.15
N THR A 4 -6.10 -2.91 -26.97
CA THR A 4 -6.20 -1.52 -27.46
C THR A 4 -7.22 -0.81 -26.60
N MET A 5 -6.80 0.28 -25.95
CA MET A 5 -7.65 1.12 -25.11
C MET A 5 -7.80 2.49 -25.77
N SER A 6 -9.03 2.94 -25.99
CA SER A 6 -9.34 4.26 -26.55
C SER A 6 -10.30 5.03 -25.66
N VAL A 7 -10.09 6.33 -25.54
CA VAL A 7 -11.02 7.25 -24.88
C VAL A 7 -11.83 7.93 -25.98
N HIS A 8 -13.16 7.79 -25.92
CA HIS A 8 -14.08 8.42 -26.86
C HIS A 8 -14.75 9.62 -26.20
N CYS A 9 -14.73 10.77 -26.87
CA CYS A 9 -15.43 11.98 -26.44
C CYS A 9 -16.56 12.28 -27.42
N GLN A 10 -17.74 12.63 -26.90
CA GLN A 10 -18.87 13.08 -27.70
C GLN A 10 -19.36 14.43 -27.18
N ILE A 11 -19.32 15.45 -28.05
CA ILE A 11 -19.84 16.80 -27.77
C ILE A 11 -20.88 17.11 -28.85
N GLY A 12 -22.17 17.07 -28.47
CA GLY A 12 -23.28 17.12 -29.42
C GLY A 12 -23.22 15.92 -30.38
N GLU A 13 -23.15 16.19 -31.68
CA GLU A 13 -22.97 15.17 -32.73
C GLU A 13 -21.50 14.84 -33.04
N ASN A 14 -20.55 15.67 -32.59
CA ASN A 14 -19.13 15.46 -32.87
C ASN A 14 -18.55 14.38 -31.96
N ARG A 15 -18.00 13.32 -32.57
CA ARG A 15 -17.25 12.26 -31.90
C ARG A 15 -15.76 12.39 -32.18
N SER A 16 -14.94 12.27 -31.15
CA SER A 16 -13.48 12.27 -31.27
C SER A 16 -12.84 11.20 -30.39
N ILE A 17 -11.62 10.80 -30.73
CA ILE A 17 -10.80 9.87 -29.94
C ILE A 17 -9.54 10.64 -29.53
N PRO A 18 -9.57 11.39 -28.42
CA PRO A 18 -8.42 12.16 -27.97
C PRO A 18 -7.22 11.30 -27.53
N VAL A 19 -7.46 10.05 -27.12
CA VAL A 19 -6.40 9.13 -26.64
C VAL A 19 -6.66 7.73 -27.15
N GLN A 20 -5.63 7.10 -27.69
CA GLN A 20 -5.59 5.68 -28.06
C GLN A 20 -4.25 5.10 -27.61
N ILE A 21 -4.32 3.99 -26.88
CA ILE A 21 -3.18 3.21 -26.42
C ILE A 21 -3.30 1.84 -27.08
N GLU A 22 -2.35 1.52 -27.94
CA GLU A 22 -2.25 0.22 -28.59
C GLU A 22 -1.32 -0.70 -27.80
N ASP A 23 -1.47 -2.00 -28.01
CA ASP A 23 -0.56 -3.01 -27.46
C ASP A 23 -0.38 -2.96 -25.92
N PHE A 24 -1.37 -2.41 -25.20
CA PHE A 24 -1.33 -2.28 -23.75
C PHE A 24 -1.31 -3.67 -23.11
N SER A 25 -0.34 -3.90 -22.23
CA SER A 25 -0.21 -5.14 -21.46
C SER A 25 -0.68 -4.87 -20.02
N PRO A 26 -1.91 -5.28 -19.63
CA PRO A 26 -2.45 -4.97 -18.31
C PRO A 26 -1.59 -5.53 -17.17
N LEU A 27 -1.11 -6.77 -17.33
CA LEU A 27 -0.31 -7.44 -16.31
C LEU A 27 1.10 -6.84 -16.16
N ALA A 28 1.55 -6.00 -17.09
CA ALA A 28 2.81 -5.28 -16.98
C ALA A 28 2.66 -3.84 -16.44
N ASN A 29 1.42 -3.36 -16.27
CA ASN A 29 1.11 -1.96 -15.94
C ASN A 29 0.14 -1.84 -14.76
N ILE A 30 0.36 -2.64 -13.71
CA ILE A 30 -0.54 -2.69 -12.56
C ILE A 30 -0.23 -1.55 -11.59
N LYS A 31 -1.27 -0.81 -11.18
CA LYS A 31 -1.27 0.01 -9.96
C LYS A 31 -2.39 -0.51 -9.06
N LEU A 32 -2.02 -1.10 -7.92
CA LEU A 32 -2.98 -1.61 -6.93
C LEU A 32 -3.72 -0.45 -6.26
N ARG A 33 -4.93 -0.73 -5.74
CA ARG A 33 -5.54 0.17 -4.77
C ARG A 33 -4.72 0.17 -3.47
N PRO A 34 -4.67 1.30 -2.74
CA PRO A 34 -4.02 1.32 -1.44
C PRO A 34 -4.62 0.27 -0.50
N PRO A 35 -3.80 -0.38 0.36
CA PRO A 35 -4.30 -1.19 1.46
C PRO A 35 -5.30 -0.42 2.33
N GLY A 36 -6.33 -1.11 2.80
CA GLY A 36 -7.35 -0.59 3.69
C GLY A 36 -7.44 -1.37 4.99
N ASN A 37 -8.40 -1.00 5.84
CA ASN A 37 -8.69 -1.67 7.12
C ASN A 37 -7.45 -1.88 7.98
N LEU A 38 -6.61 -0.85 8.10
CA LEU A 38 -5.45 -0.90 8.97
C LEU A 38 -5.92 -1.05 10.42
N GLN A 39 -5.47 -2.10 11.10
CA GLN A 39 -5.80 -2.36 12.49
C GLN A 39 -4.51 -2.62 13.27
N LEU A 40 -4.38 -1.97 14.42
CA LEU A 40 -3.24 -2.15 15.30
C LEU A 40 -3.68 -2.82 16.59
N VAL A 41 -2.98 -3.90 16.96
CA VAL A 41 -3.22 -4.64 18.20
C VAL A 41 -1.93 -4.68 19.01
N SER A 42 -1.99 -4.30 20.29
CA SER A 42 -0.88 -4.54 21.23
C SER A 42 -0.80 -6.03 21.53
N LYS A 43 0.37 -6.64 21.27
CA LYS A 43 0.66 -8.04 21.64
C LYS A 43 1.26 -8.14 23.04
N THR A 44 2.15 -7.20 23.37
CA THR A 44 2.81 -7.04 24.68
C THR A 44 2.99 -5.54 24.95
N GLU A 45 3.58 -5.15 26.09
CA GLU A 45 3.78 -3.73 26.45
C GLU A 45 4.50 -2.93 25.34
N ASN A 46 5.49 -3.52 24.66
CA ASN A 46 6.36 -2.83 23.70
C ASN A 46 6.27 -3.38 22.26
N THR A 47 5.30 -4.27 21.99
CA THR A 47 5.16 -4.93 20.69
C THR A 47 3.76 -4.71 20.13
N TYR A 48 3.68 -4.16 18.92
CA TYR A 48 2.43 -3.80 18.26
C TYR A 48 2.35 -4.50 16.91
N ASN A 49 1.22 -5.17 16.65
CA ASN A 49 0.97 -5.85 15.39
C ASN A 49 0.02 -5.02 14.54
N LEU A 50 0.50 -4.55 13.39
CA LEU A 50 -0.31 -3.88 12.38
C LEU A 50 -0.75 -4.90 11.34
N THR A 51 -2.05 -4.93 11.04
CA THR A 51 -2.63 -5.74 9.97
C THR A 51 -3.38 -4.85 8.99
N TRP A 52 -3.53 -5.28 7.74
CA TRP A 52 -4.30 -4.59 6.71
C TRP A 52 -4.99 -5.60 5.77
N SER A 53 -5.82 -5.09 4.86
CA SER A 53 -6.42 -5.91 3.80
C SER A 53 -6.41 -5.19 2.45
N LEU A 54 -6.45 -5.96 1.36
CA LEU A 54 -6.72 -5.44 0.02
C LEU A 54 -8.17 -5.70 -0.34
N ASN A 55 -9.01 -4.66 -0.32
CA ASN A 55 -10.45 -4.80 -0.59
C ASN A 55 -10.74 -5.22 -2.03
N ILE A 56 -9.87 -4.83 -2.97
CA ILE A 56 -9.98 -5.18 -4.39
C ILE A 56 -8.59 -5.59 -4.86
N SER A 57 -8.45 -6.86 -5.19
CA SER A 57 -7.24 -7.44 -5.77
C SER A 57 -7.59 -8.59 -6.69
N SER A 58 -6.82 -8.74 -7.76
CA SER A 58 -6.98 -9.86 -8.69
C SER A 58 -6.34 -11.12 -8.12
N HIS A 59 -6.96 -12.29 -8.38
CA HIS A 59 -6.41 -13.60 -8.02
C HIS A 59 -5.08 -13.91 -8.73
N TYR A 60 -4.82 -13.29 -9.89
CA TYR A 60 -3.51 -13.38 -10.56
C TYR A 60 -2.34 -12.82 -9.73
N LEU A 61 -2.65 -12.08 -8.67
CA LEU A 61 -1.65 -11.50 -7.76
C LEU A 61 -1.57 -12.24 -6.42
N ASP A 62 -2.30 -13.34 -6.22
CA ASP A 62 -2.23 -14.10 -4.97
C ASP A 62 -0.85 -14.72 -4.80
N GLY A 63 -0.17 -14.40 -3.69
CA GLY A 63 1.22 -14.81 -3.43
C GLY A 63 2.28 -13.94 -4.11
N GLU A 64 1.86 -12.95 -4.89
CA GLU A 64 2.70 -12.23 -5.85
C GLU A 64 2.78 -10.72 -5.53
N ARG A 65 2.52 -10.34 -4.27
CA ARG A 65 2.49 -8.95 -3.81
C ARG A 65 3.60 -8.70 -2.82
N GLU A 66 4.06 -7.46 -2.80
CA GLU A 66 4.92 -6.94 -1.74
C GLU A 66 4.33 -5.65 -1.19
N TYR A 67 4.69 -5.36 0.06
CA TYR A 67 4.18 -4.22 0.80
C TYR A 67 5.33 -3.33 1.25
N GLN A 68 5.02 -2.05 1.44
CA GLN A 68 5.91 -1.15 2.14
C GLN A 68 5.13 -0.48 3.26
N VAL A 69 5.75 -0.43 4.43
CA VAL A 69 5.21 0.25 5.60
C VAL A 69 6.11 1.43 5.88
N ARG A 70 5.48 2.58 6.13
CA ARG A 70 6.14 3.75 6.67
C ARG A 70 5.53 4.10 8.01
N TYR A 71 6.35 4.52 8.97
CA TYR A 71 5.88 4.97 10.26
C TYR A 71 6.78 6.06 10.85
N ARG A 72 6.18 6.94 11.64
CA ARG A 72 6.87 8.04 12.32
C ARG A 72 6.18 8.35 13.64
N THR A 73 6.85 9.09 14.52
CA THR A 73 6.13 9.79 15.59
C THR A 73 5.40 10.99 15.00
N THR A 74 4.33 11.44 15.65
CA THR A 74 3.58 12.62 15.17
C THR A 74 4.39 13.92 15.19
N SER A 75 5.53 13.95 15.87
CA SER A 75 6.45 15.09 15.95
C SER A 75 7.47 15.15 14.81
N GLN A 76 7.76 14.02 14.14
CA GLN A 76 8.71 13.94 13.02
C GLN A 76 8.05 14.34 11.70
N SER A 77 8.79 14.72 10.66
CA SER A 77 8.21 14.87 9.32
C SER A 77 8.08 13.51 8.60
N TRP A 78 7.44 13.49 7.43
CA TRP A 78 7.34 12.25 6.63
C TRP A 78 8.66 11.88 5.95
N GLU A 79 9.55 12.85 5.76
CA GLU A 79 10.92 12.65 5.25
C GLU A 79 11.79 11.91 6.28
N GLU A 80 11.51 12.09 7.57
CA GLU A 80 12.20 11.40 8.68
C GLU A 80 11.59 10.03 9.02
N ALA A 81 10.49 9.66 8.35
CA ALA A 81 9.77 8.43 8.65
C ALA A 81 10.63 7.19 8.37
N ARG A 82 10.52 6.21 9.24
CA ARG A 82 11.13 4.89 9.03
C ARG A 82 10.30 4.13 8.01
N ASN A 83 10.99 3.47 7.08
CA ASN A 83 10.37 2.70 6.01
C ASN A 83 10.99 1.31 5.97
N PHE A 84 10.17 0.29 5.76
CA PHE A 84 10.67 -1.05 5.46
C PHE A 84 9.75 -1.75 4.46
N THR A 85 10.35 -2.63 3.67
CA THR A 85 9.67 -3.40 2.62
C THR A 85 9.47 -4.83 3.10
N ILE A 86 8.28 -5.34 2.84
CA ILE A 86 7.85 -6.70 3.12
C ILE A 86 7.72 -7.40 1.76
N ALA A 87 8.71 -8.21 1.40
CA ALA A 87 8.77 -8.86 0.09
C ALA A 87 7.79 -10.04 -0.08
N GLN A 88 7.17 -10.48 1.01
CA GLN A 88 6.21 -11.58 1.02
C GLN A 88 4.79 -11.02 0.93
N ASP A 89 3.86 -11.78 0.35
CA ASP A 89 2.42 -11.47 0.33
C ASP A 89 1.79 -11.71 1.72
N GLN A 90 2.34 -11.06 2.74
CA GLN A 90 1.83 -11.04 4.11
C GLN A 90 1.21 -9.67 4.39
N MET A 91 0.03 -9.68 5.01
CA MET A 91 -0.74 -8.46 5.27
C MET A 91 -0.65 -8.03 6.75
N TRP A 92 0.53 -8.22 7.35
CA TRP A 92 0.80 -7.83 8.73
C TRP A 92 2.27 -7.49 8.94
N VAL A 93 2.55 -6.71 9.98
CA VAL A 93 3.90 -6.48 10.49
C VAL A 93 3.89 -6.22 11.99
N VAL A 94 4.96 -6.62 12.64
CA VAL A 94 5.18 -6.35 14.06
C VAL A 94 6.18 -5.21 14.21
N PHE A 95 5.77 -4.17 14.92
CA PHE A 95 6.67 -3.13 15.41
C PHE A 95 7.23 -3.56 16.76
N GLU A 96 8.55 -3.68 16.81
CA GLU A 96 9.31 -3.94 18.03
C GLU A 96 10.09 -2.68 18.42
N SER A 97 10.33 -2.52 19.72
CA SER A 97 11.21 -1.46 20.24
C SER A 97 10.76 -0.04 19.86
N LEU A 98 9.45 0.20 19.81
CA LEU A 98 8.92 1.56 19.75
C LEU A 98 9.20 2.27 21.07
N SER A 99 9.49 3.57 21.01
CA SER A 99 9.69 4.35 22.22
C SER A 99 8.37 4.46 23.00
N PRO A 100 8.42 4.38 24.33
CA PRO A 100 7.24 4.41 25.19
C PRO A 100 6.59 5.80 25.21
N ASP A 101 5.29 5.83 25.51
CA ASP A 101 4.46 7.03 25.66
C ASP A 101 4.54 8.06 24.50
N LEU A 102 4.78 7.58 23.28
CA LEU A 102 4.78 8.42 22.08
C LEU A 102 3.56 8.12 21.20
N LYS A 103 3.11 9.15 20.48
CA LYS A 103 2.11 9.01 19.41
C LYS A 103 2.82 8.68 18.10
N TYR A 104 2.40 7.59 17.49
CA TYR A 104 2.89 7.13 16.20
C TYR A 104 1.78 7.13 15.17
N GLU A 105 2.17 7.33 13.91
CA GLU A 105 1.33 7.07 12.76
C GLU A 105 2.05 6.18 11.75
N ALA A 106 1.28 5.34 11.07
CA ALA A 106 1.77 4.46 10.02
C ALA A 106 0.82 4.40 8.83
N ALA A 107 1.40 4.15 7.66
CA ALA A 107 0.68 3.90 6.42
C ALA A 107 1.34 2.76 5.65
N VAL A 108 0.55 2.07 4.83
CA VAL A 108 0.98 0.92 4.04
C VAL A 108 0.66 1.17 2.56
N ARG A 109 1.51 0.70 1.67
CA ARG A 109 1.25 0.64 0.23
C ARG A 109 1.64 -0.73 -0.33
N ALA A 110 1.10 -1.07 -1.49
CA ALA A 110 1.30 -2.37 -2.12
C ALA A 110 1.73 -2.24 -3.58
N ARG A 111 2.43 -3.24 -4.11
CA ARG A 111 2.65 -3.44 -5.55
C ARG A 111 2.80 -4.93 -5.86
N PRO A 112 2.72 -5.34 -7.14
CA PRO A 112 3.22 -6.65 -7.54
C PRO A 112 4.68 -6.81 -7.11
N SER A 113 5.02 -7.98 -6.57
CA SER A 113 6.36 -8.32 -6.12
C SER A 113 7.38 -8.16 -7.24
N ALA A 114 8.60 -7.74 -6.91
CA ALA A 114 9.68 -7.63 -7.88
C ALA A 114 9.95 -8.96 -8.62
N SER A 115 9.77 -10.10 -7.94
CA SER A 115 9.92 -11.45 -8.51
C SER A 115 8.72 -11.91 -9.33
N SER A 116 7.61 -11.17 -9.31
CA SER A 116 6.38 -11.58 -9.98
C SER A 116 6.47 -11.50 -11.50
N THR A 117 5.71 -12.35 -12.20
CA THR A 117 5.44 -12.20 -13.63
C THR A 117 4.62 -10.95 -13.91
N CYS A 118 3.80 -10.52 -12.94
CA CYS A 118 3.07 -9.27 -12.97
C CYS A 118 4.00 -8.09 -12.63
N LYS A 119 3.91 -7.00 -13.39
CA LYS A 119 4.71 -5.78 -13.17
C LYS A 119 3.80 -4.58 -12.91
N GLY A 120 4.34 -3.63 -12.17
CA GLY A 120 3.56 -2.50 -11.74
C GLY A 120 4.34 -1.51 -10.88
N VAL A 121 3.62 -0.49 -10.44
CA VAL A 121 4.11 0.56 -9.56
C VAL A 121 3.48 0.43 -8.19
N TRP A 122 4.06 1.13 -7.21
CA TRP A 122 3.44 1.28 -5.90
C TRP A 122 2.05 1.91 -6.01
N SER A 123 1.12 1.38 -5.22
CA SER A 123 -0.12 2.09 -4.90
C SER A 123 0.20 3.42 -4.21
N ASP A 124 -0.81 4.28 -4.14
CA ASP A 124 -0.76 5.38 -3.19
C ASP A 124 -0.69 4.80 -1.75
N TRP A 125 -0.25 5.62 -0.81
CA TRP A 125 -0.27 5.24 0.60
C TRP A 125 -1.71 5.09 1.09
N SER A 126 -1.94 4.13 1.99
CA SER A 126 -3.19 4.03 2.73
C SER A 126 -3.46 5.28 3.55
N GLU A 127 -4.69 5.42 4.03
CA GLU A 127 -4.96 6.26 5.19
C GLU A 127 -4.08 5.86 6.37
N THR A 128 -3.71 6.83 7.18
CA THR A 128 -2.82 6.61 8.32
C THR A 128 -3.60 6.03 9.50
N THR A 129 -3.01 5.04 10.17
CA THR A 129 -3.45 4.63 11.50
C THR A 129 -2.63 5.37 12.54
N LEU A 130 -3.30 5.87 13.59
CA LEU A 130 -2.69 6.60 14.70
C LEU A 130 -2.82 5.78 15.99
N TRP A 131 -1.74 5.67 16.76
CA TRP A 131 -1.78 5.05 18.08
C TRP A 131 -0.81 5.71 19.05
N ARG A 132 -0.98 5.42 20.34
CA ARG A 132 -0.02 5.80 21.39
C ARG A 132 0.58 4.52 21.98
N THR A 133 1.89 4.50 22.16
CA THR A 133 2.57 3.41 22.85
C THR A 133 2.35 3.49 24.36
N HIS A 134 2.36 2.34 25.04
CA HIS A 134 2.30 2.28 26.48
C HIS A 134 3.50 3.00 27.12
N ALA A 135 3.29 3.57 28.32
CA ALA A 135 4.37 4.13 29.11
C ALA A 135 5.21 2.99 29.71
N ASP A 136 6.54 3.19 29.77
CA ASP A 136 7.43 2.26 30.47
C ASP A 136 7.02 2.18 31.94
N ARG A 137 6.73 0.96 32.41
CA ARG A 137 6.60 0.71 33.85
C ARG A 137 8.02 0.60 34.43
N LYS A 138 8.40 1.58 35.25
CA LYS A 138 9.58 1.51 36.12
C LYS A 138 9.42 0.43 37.19
#